data_AF-A0A7W8VF23-F1
#
_entry.id   AF-A0A7W8VF23-F1
#
_cell.length_a   1.000
_cell.length_b   1.000
_cell.length_c   1.000
_cell.angle_alpha   90.00
_cell.angle_beta   90.00
_cell.angle_gamma   90.00
#
_symmetry.space_group_name_H-M   'P 1'
#
loop_
_entity.id
_entity.type
_entity.pdbx_description
1 polymer ?
#
loop_
_entity_poly.entity_id
_entity_poly.type
_entity_poly.pdbx_seq_one_letter_code
_entity_poly.pdbx_strand_id
1 'polypeptide(L)'
;MDGWKGAGRAGATWRARAVDGALWAACTGVLAAELSGLRADPRLETAAAAALLAAAFAVRRAHPFAALWAVAAAAVAASIANVLGVTASFPITYALPCVLLAFDAGRRSERTAPVVALAAGAPLVMLAVYGALWVRDGDLRSALTGLTDWAAGLLGVLAAVVAPWLLGRFRRRQAELRAAGWELAERLERARDADRERARLRERARIATEMHDSLGHELALLAVRAAALEMAAGAGPEAEEWRSAAADLRASAHRATLRLREIIGALRDDVREPPGAGAEPDEGEDVAALVARSAAAGMAVRLIREGPDIPAGPAGRAVHRVAREALTNAARYAPGARVQVRVVREDGATEVRVSDGGSPGGNPGAHAAGNGSGLAGLRALVEGMGGSFQAGPERGGGFAVLARIPDAARPGEAAGEPSGATEAARRRALIRNGARRRLAIAVALPLGLGAAVTALGFLLLWGVSAHTVLASADYERLSVGDDRASVERVLPVFDYDPGPIPGEPPAPAGSACSYYLVSGENGLPPVYRLCFAEGRLASKDVIARRD
;
A
#
# COMPACT_ATOMS: atom_id res chain seq x y z
N MET A 1 -20.23 26.47 9.40
CA MET A 1 -19.93 25.02 9.46
C MET A 1 -18.60 24.70 10.18
N ASP A 2 -17.93 25.68 10.80
CA ASP A 2 -16.62 25.46 11.45
C ASP A 2 -16.68 25.04 12.93
N GLY A 3 -17.80 25.26 13.62
CA GLY A 3 -17.97 24.88 15.03
C GLY A 3 -18.01 23.36 15.29
N TRP A 4 -18.52 22.57 14.34
CA TRP A 4 -18.67 21.12 14.53
C TRP A 4 -17.35 20.35 14.42
N LYS A 5 -16.40 20.84 13.60
CA LYS A 5 -15.05 20.27 13.48
C LYS A 5 -14.20 20.53 14.74
N GLY A 6 -14.44 21.63 15.45
CA GLY A 6 -13.74 21.98 16.70
C GLY A 6 -14.12 21.07 17.88
N ALA A 7 -15.41 20.82 18.07
CA ALA A 7 -15.92 19.94 19.13
C ALA A 7 -15.45 18.48 18.97
N GLY A 8 -15.42 17.96 17.73
CA GLY A 8 -14.91 16.62 17.43
C GLY A 8 -13.41 16.47 17.70
N ARG A 9 -12.61 17.51 17.40
CA ARG A 9 -11.16 17.52 17.70
C ARG A 9 -10.88 17.60 19.19
N ALA A 10 -11.62 18.42 19.94
CA ALA A 10 -11.48 18.53 21.39
C ALA A 10 -11.90 17.23 22.13
N GLY A 11 -12.98 16.59 21.69
CA GLY A 11 -13.40 15.28 22.23
C GLY A 11 -12.40 14.16 21.92
N ALA A 12 -11.80 14.18 20.73
CA ALA A 12 -10.76 13.22 20.35
C ALA A 12 -9.47 13.39 21.16
N THR A 13 -9.05 14.62 21.47
CA THR A 13 -7.86 14.88 22.28
C THR A 13 -8.06 14.49 23.74
N TRP A 14 -9.24 14.76 24.31
CA TRP A 14 -9.57 14.36 25.69
C TRP A 14 -9.60 12.84 25.87
N ARG A 15 -10.33 12.12 25.00
CA ARG A 15 -10.36 10.63 25.04
C ARG A 15 -8.96 10.05 24.92
N ALA A 16 -8.14 10.63 24.07
CA ALA A 16 -6.80 10.15 23.86
C ALA A 16 -5.92 10.40 25.10
N ARG A 17 -6.04 11.55 25.79
CA ARG A 17 -5.33 11.79 27.06
C ARG A 17 -5.83 10.87 28.19
N ALA A 18 -7.12 10.57 28.24
CA ALA A 18 -7.69 9.64 29.20
C ALA A 18 -7.11 8.22 29.03
N VAL A 19 -6.97 7.75 27.79
CA VAL A 19 -6.32 6.45 27.50
C VAL A 19 -4.84 6.47 27.92
N ASP A 20 -4.11 7.57 27.70
CA ASP A 20 -2.71 7.69 28.13
C ASP A 20 -2.59 7.62 29.66
N GLY A 21 -3.48 8.32 30.37
CA GLY A 21 -3.54 8.28 31.83
C GLY A 21 -3.88 6.89 32.37
N ALA A 22 -4.84 6.19 31.76
CA ALA A 22 -5.21 4.83 32.15
C ALA A 22 -4.07 3.82 31.94
N LEU A 23 -3.37 3.90 30.81
CA LEU A 23 -2.22 3.03 30.52
C LEU A 23 -1.05 3.31 31.48
N TRP A 24 -0.77 4.58 31.75
CA TRP A 24 0.24 4.97 32.73
C TRP A 24 -0.11 4.48 34.14
N ALA A 25 -1.36 4.66 34.58
CA ALA A 25 -1.84 4.19 35.87
C ALA A 25 -1.75 2.66 35.99
N ALA A 26 -2.10 1.92 34.94
CA ALA A 26 -1.97 0.46 34.92
C ALA A 26 -0.50 0.01 35.04
N CYS A 27 0.41 0.58 34.26
CA CYS A 27 1.85 0.27 34.33
C CYS A 27 2.44 0.62 35.70
N THR A 28 2.05 1.78 36.25
CA THR A 28 2.54 2.24 37.56
C THR A 28 1.95 1.41 38.71
N GLY A 29 0.72 0.91 38.58
CA GLY A 29 0.10 0.00 39.54
C GLY A 29 0.80 -1.36 39.61
N VAL A 30 1.17 -1.93 38.46
CA VAL A 30 1.98 -3.17 38.41
C VAL A 30 3.35 -2.94 39.07
N LEU A 31 3.98 -1.80 38.76
CA LEU A 31 5.26 -1.40 39.34
C LEU A 31 5.20 -1.24 40.87
N ALA A 32 4.15 -0.58 41.37
CA ALA A 32 3.95 -0.40 42.80
C ALA A 32 3.71 -1.72 43.53
N ALA A 33 2.90 -2.63 42.94
CA ALA A 33 2.62 -3.94 43.52
C ALA A 33 3.89 -4.78 43.66
N GLU A 34 4.71 -4.84 42.62
CA GLU A 34 5.96 -5.62 42.62
C GLU A 34 6.98 -5.09 43.64
N LEU A 35 7.19 -3.76 43.67
CA LEU A 35 8.15 -3.14 44.59
C LEU A 35 7.68 -3.22 46.05
N SER A 36 6.37 -3.15 46.31
CA SER A 36 5.80 -3.28 47.66
C SER A 36 5.90 -4.69 48.25
N GLY A 37 5.92 -5.73 47.41
CA GLY A 37 6.01 -7.13 47.86
C GLY A 37 7.44 -7.59 48.20
N LEU A 38 8.46 -6.85 47.78
CA LEU A 38 9.87 -7.26 47.88
C LEU A 38 10.68 -6.46 48.91
N ARG A 39 10.24 -5.27 49.34
CA ARG A 39 11.02 -4.34 50.17
C ARG A 39 10.15 -3.54 51.14
N ALA A 40 10.69 -3.23 52.32
CA ALA A 40 10.01 -2.42 53.33
C ALA A 40 9.90 -0.92 52.99
N ASP A 41 10.74 -0.35 52.08
CA ASP A 41 10.67 1.09 51.75
C ASP A 41 11.30 1.55 50.39
N PRO A 42 10.85 1.10 49.21
CA PRO A 42 11.46 1.46 47.90
C PRO A 42 10.91 2.78 47.28
N ARG A 43 10.66 3.83 48.07
CA ARG A 43 9.92 5.04 47.60
C ARG A 43 10.63 5.85 46.50
N LEU A 44 11.95 5.97 46.55
CA LEU A 44 12.72 6.75 45.57
C LEU A 44 12.79 6.03 44.21
N GLU A 45 13.04 4.72 44.21
CA GLU A 45 13.11 3.91 42.99
C GLU A 45 11.74 3.84 42.30
N THR A 46 10.67 3.61 43.07
CA THR A 46 9.29 3.61 42.57
C THR A 46 8.91 4.96 41.96
N ALA A 47 9.24 6.08 42.63
CA ALA A 47 8.98 7.43 42.13
C ALA A 47 9.76 7.74 40.84
N ALA A 48 11.04 7.37 40.78
CA ALA A 48 11.88 7.57 39.60
C ALA A 48 11.34 6.79 38.39
N ALA A 49 10.98 5.52 38.59
CA ALA A 49 10.43 4.69 37.52
C ALA A 49 9.04 5.17 37.08
N ALA A 50 8.17 5.58 38.02
CA ALA A 50 6.86 6.16 37.70
C ALA A 50 6.98 7.48 36.90
N ALA A 51 7.95 8.34 37.26
CA ALA A 51 8.23 9.57 36.54
C ALA A 51 8.77 9.32 35.13
N LEU A 52 9.67 8.34 34.97
CA LEU A 52 10.16 7.91 33.66
C LEU A 52 9.01 7.40 32.78
N LEU A 53 8.14 6.56 33.33
CA LEU A 53 6.96 6.07 32.61
C LEU A 53 6.03 7.22 32.23
N ALA A 54 5.77 8.17 33.14
CA ALA A 54 4.95 9.34 32.86
C ALA A 54 5.52 10.15 31.67
N ALA A 55 6.82 10.43 31.69
CA ALA A 55 7.51 11.13 30.60
C ALA A 55 7.46 10.35 29.28
N ALA A 56 7.72 9.04 29.32
CA ALA A 56 7.67 8.18 28.14
C ALA A 56 6.25 8.16 27.53
N PHE A 57 5.21 8.01 28.34
CA PHE A 57 3.83 8.01 27.87
C PHE A 57 3.37 9.38 27.35
N ALA A 58 3.89 10.49 27.91
CA ALA A 58 3.62 11.84 27.42
C ALA A 58 4.23 12.06 26.02
N VAL A 59 5.46 11.56 25.79
CA VAL A 59 6.21 11.79 24.56
C VAL A 59 5.94 10.74 23.46
N ARG A 60 5.32 9.60 23.79
CA ARG A 60 5.07 8.46 22.85
C ARG A 60 4.37 8.85 21.54
N ARG A 61 3.63 9.96 21.53
CA ARG A 61 2.91 10.47 20.34
C ARG A 61 3.81 11.20 19.37
N ALA A 62 4.67 12.08 19.90
CA ALA A 62 5.59 12.87 19.10
C ALA A 62 6.84 12.04 18.73
N HIS A 63 7.38 11.30 19.69
CA HIS A 63 8.61 10.53 19.53
C HIS A 63 8.46 9.10 20.07
N PRO A 64 7.74 8.21 19.34
CA PRO A 64 7.46 6.85 19.81
C PRO A 64 8.72 6.02 20.08
N PHE A 65 9.78 6.20 19.28
CA PHE A 65 11.04 5.49 19.51
C PHE A 65 11.83 6.05 20.69
N ALA A 66 11.78 7.36 20.95
CA ALA A 66 12.46 7.92 22.11
C ALA A 66 11.84 7.38 23.41
N ALA A 67 10.50 7.32 23.47
CA ALA A 67 9.78 6.73 24.59
C ALA A 67 10.14 5.24 24.78
N LEU A 68 10.14 4.45 23.70
CA LEU A 68 10.52 3.03 23.76
C LEU A 68 11.97 2.83 24.21
N TRP A 69 12.91 3.59 23.66
CA TRP A 69 14.33 3.50 24.02
C TRP A 69 14.59 3.91 25.46
N ALA A 70 13.92 4.95 25.97
CA ALA A 70 14.06 5.37 27.35
C ALA A 70 13.64 4.27 28.35
N VAL A 71 12.50 3.63 28.09
CA VAL A 71 11.99 2.53 28.93
C VAL A 71 12.84 1.27 28.80
N ALA A 72 13.25 0.92 27.58
CA ALA A 72 14.10 -0.25 27.36
C ALA A 72 15.51 -0.07 27.95
N ALA A 73 16.08 1.14 27.88
CA ALA A 73 17.35 1.44 28.53
C ALA A 73 17.24 1.32 30.06
N ALA A 74 16.13 1.78 30.65
CA ALA A 74 15.87 1.59 32.08
C ALA A 74 15.71 0.11 32.47
N ALA A 75 15.07 -0.70 31.63
CA ALA A 75 14.97 -2.15 31.84
C ALA A 75 16.35 -2.82 31.83
N VAL A 76 17.20 -2.46 30.87
CA VAL A 76 18.60 -2.94 30.76
C VAL A 76 19.42 -2.49 31.98
N ALA A 77 19.30 -1.22 32.39
CA ALA A 77 19.99 -0.70 33.56
C ALA A 77 19.54 -1.38 34.86
N ALA A 78 18.23 -1.62 35.02
CA ALA A 78 17.69 -2.35 36.16
C ALA A 78 18.18 -3.80 36.20
N SER A 79 18.31 -4.46 35.05
CA SER A 79 18.86 -5.82 34.95
C SER A 79 20.33 -5.86 35.39
N ILE A 80 21.14 -4.89 34.95
CA ILE A 80 22.55 -4.77 35.39
C ILE A 80 22.61 -4.51 36.90
N ALA A 81 21.80 -3.58 37.41
CA ALA A 81 21.77 -3.26 38.83
C ALA A 81 21.32 -4.44 39.69
N ASN A 82 20.43 -5.30 39.16
CA ASN A 82 20.01 -6.53 39.82
C ASN A 82 21.18 -7.51 39.97
N VAL A 83 21.89 -7.77 38.89
CA VAL A 83 23.01 -8.73 38.92
C VAL A 83 24.22 -8.21 39.69
N LEU A 84 24.44 -6.89 39.73
CA LEU A 84 25.45 -6.29 40.61
C LEU A 84 25.05 -6.30 42.10
N GLY A 85 23.88 -6.83 42.46
CA GLY A 85 23.37 -6.84 43.83
C GLY A 85 23.01 -5.45 44.37
N VAL A 86 22.98 -4.42 43.51
CA VAL A 86 22.60 -3.04 43.88
C VAL A 86 21.09 -2.94 44.10
N THR A 87 20.31 -3.71 43.34
CA THR A 87 18.86 -3.74 43.43
C THR A 87 18.32 -5.18 43.50
N ALA A 88 17.18 -5.39 44.14
CA ALA A 88 16.47 -6.68 44.17
C ALA A 88 15.25 -6.68 43.22
N SER A 89 15.10 -5.63 42.42
CA SER A 89 13.95 -5.42 41.54
C SER A 89 14.09 -6.31 40.31
N PHE A 90 13.03 -7.04 39.94
CA PHE A 90 13.05 -7.83 38.73
C PHE A 90 12.79 -6.96 37.50
N PRO A 91 13.43 -7.25 36.36
CA PRO A 91 13.24 -6.46 35.14
C PRO A 91 11.84 -6.57 34.52
N ILE A 92 10.99 -7.47 35.03
CA ILE A 92 9.63 -7.71 34.53
C ILE A 92 8.74 -6.47 34.62
N THR A 93 9.02 -5.56 35.56
CA THR A 93 8.33 -4.28 35.73
C THR A 93 8.25 -3.46 34.43
N TYR A 94 9.31 -3.53 33.60
CA TYR A 94 9.41 -2.76 32.36
C TYR A 94 8.84 -3.50 31.14
N ALA A 95 8.47 -4.77 31.27
CA ALA A 95 8.00 -5.59 30.15
C ALA A 95 6.68 -5.05 29.56
N LEU A 96 5.69 -4.76 30.41
CA LEU A 96 4.39 -4.23 29.97
C LEU A 96 4.51 -2.84 29.30
N PRO A 97 5.22 -1.85 29.90
CA PRO A 97 5.56 -0.61 29.21
C PRO A 97 6.23 -0.80 27.84
N CYS A 98 7.22 -1.69 27.74
CA CYS A 98 7.89 -2.01 26.48
C CYS A 98 6.91 -2.55 25.43
N VAL A 99 6.02 -3.48 25.81
CA VAL A 99 4.98 -4.04 24.92
C VAL A 99 4.09 -2.95 24.36
N LEU A 100 3.58 -2.06 25.22
CA LEU A 100 2.66 -0.99 24.83
C LEU A 100 3.33 0.04 23.92
N LEU A 101 4.55 0.46 24.26
CA LEU A 101 5.31 1.45 23.49
C LEU A 101 5.82 0.86 22.16
N ALA A 102 6.22 -0.40 22.13
CA ALA A 102 6.62 -1.08 20.91
C ALA A 102 5.44 -1.25 19.93
N PHE A 103 4.27 -1.64 20.44
CA PHE A 103 3.04 -1.68 19.65
C PHE A 103 2.66 -0.31 19.08
N ASP A 104 2.74 0.74 19.89
CA ASP A 104 2.44 2.12 19.46
C ASP A 104 3.45 2.62 18.42
N ALA A 105 4.75 2.33 18.60
CA ALA A 105 5.78 2.63 17.62
C ALA A 105 5.53 1.94 16.28
N GLY A 106 5.10 0.66 16.30
CA GLY A 106 4.73 -0.09 15.10
C GLY A 106 3.49 0.46 14.40
N ARG A 107 2.54 1.01 15.17
CA ARG A 107 1.34 1.66 14.62
C ARG A 107 1.60 3.01 13.99
N ARG A 108 2.63 3.75 14.42
CA ARG A 108 2.85 5.15 14.01
C ARG A 108 3.99 5.36 13.03
N SER A 109 4.96 4.45 12.95
CA SER A 109 6.16 4.65 12.13
C SER A 109 6.44 3.48 11.20
N GLU A 110 7.04 3.77 10.04
CA GLU A 110 7.56 2.74 9.13
C GLU A 110 9.00 2.34 9.41
N ARG A 111 9.74 3.19 10.15
CA ARG A 111 11.17 3.02 10.41
C ARG A 111 11.40 1.72 11.18
N THR A 112 12.25 0.87 10.63
CA THR A 112 12.61 -0.44 11.22
C THR A 112 13.94 -0.37 11.99
N ALA A 113 14.88 0.46 11.53
CA ALA A 113 16.21 0.61 12.08
C ALA A 113 16.26 0.76 13.63
N PRO A 114 15.48 1.65 14.27
CA PRO A 114 15.57 1.83 15.73
C PRO A 114 15.10 0.62 16.54
N VAL A 115 14.17 -0.19 16.01
CA VAL A 115 13.69 -1.41 16.68
C VAL A 115 14.67 -2.55 16.48
N VAL A 116 15.25 -2.68 15.29
CA VAL A 116 16.30 -3.66 15.02
C VAL A 116 17.54 -3.36 15.87
N ALA A 117 17.95 -2.09 15.95
CA ALA A 117 19.06 -1.66 16.79
C ALA A 117 18.80 -1.96 18.28
N LEU A 118 17.58 -1.75 18.77
CA LEU A 118 17.22 -2.10 20.15
C LEU A 118 17.23 -3.61 20.39
N ALA A 119 16.62 -4.38 19.49
CA ALA A 119 16.51 -5.83 19.57
C ALA A 119 17.86 -6.55 19.47
N ALA A 120 18.84 -5.97 18.76
CA ALA A 120 20.20 -6.50 18.67
C ALA A 120 21.11 -5.95 19.78
N GLY A 121 21.01 -4.65 20.08
CA GLY A 121 21.91 -3.96 20.99
C GLY A 121 21.68 -4.31 22.46
N ALA A 122 20.42 -4.35 22.92
CA ALA A 122 20.13 -4.63 24.33
C ALA A 122 20.64 -6.01 24.78
N PRO A 123 20.37 -7.12 24.05
CA PRO A 123 20.93 -8.42 24.42
C PRO A 123 22.46 -8.48 24.34
N LEU A 124 23.09 -7.78 23.39
CA LEU A 124 24.54 -7.77 23.25
C LEU A 124 25.23 -7.04 24.41
N VAL A 125 24.65 -5.91 24.86
CA VAL A 125 25.10 -5.21 26.07
C VAL A 125 24.94 -6.11 27.30
N MET A 126 23.80 -6.79 27.43
CA MET A 126 23.58 -7.75 28.53
C MET A 126 24.58 -8.90 28.50
N LEU A 127 24.86 -9.46 27.32
CA LEU A 127 25.84 -10.55 27.19
C LEU A 127 27.24 -10.09 27.60
N ALA A 128 27.63 -8.89 27.20
CA ALA A 128 28.95 -8.34 27.53
C ALA A 128 29.10 -8.09 29.03
N VAL A 129 28.09 -7.49 29.67
CA VAL A 129 28.11 -7.23 31.12
C VAL A 129 28.10 -8.53 31.91
N TYR A 130 27.18 -9.45 31.59
CA TYR A 130 27.09 -10.70 32.32
C TYR A 130 28.31 -11.61 32.08
N GLY A 131 28.78 -11.69 30.83
CA GLY A 131 30.00 -12.45 30.50
C GLY A 131 31.22 -11.96 31.27
N ALA A 132 31.38 -10.64 31.44
CA ALA A 132 32.47 -10.08 32.24
C ALA A 132 32.38 -10.45 33.73
N LEU A 133 31.17 -10.57 34.27
CA LEU A 133 30.94 -10.98 35.66
C LEU A 133 31.21 -12.48 35.84
N TRP A 134 30.73 -13.35 34.95
CA TRP A 134 30.96 -14.80 35.06
C TRP A 134 32.43 -15.19 34.88
N VAL A 135 33.14 -14.54 33.96
CA VAL A 135 34.58 -14.79 33.76
C VAL A 135 35.39 -14.46 35.01
N ARG A 136 34.95 -13.49 35.82
CA ARG A 136 35.61 -13.13 37.07
C ARG A 136 35.42 -14.21 38.14
N ASP A 137 34.25 -14.83 38.21
CA ASP A 137 33.93 -15.81 39.26
C ASP A 137 34.57 -17.19 38.98
N GLY A 138 34.87 -17.51 37.72
CA GLY A 138 35.65 -18.70 37.34
C GLY A 138 34.91 -20.05 37.49
N ASP A 139 33.66 -20.02 37.97
CA ASP A 139 32.81 -21.20 38.13
C ASP A 139 32.01 -21.51 36.85
N LEU A 140 32.09 -22.75 36.37
CA LEU A 140 31.38 -23.23 35.19
C LEU A 140 29.86 -23.21 35.39
N ARG A 141 29.38 -23.49 36.60
CA ARG A 141 27.93 -23.56 36.88
C ARG A 141 27.31 -22.17 36.81
N SER A 142 27.92 -21.18 37.47
CA SER A 142 27.49 -19.77 37.40
C SER A 142 27.48 -19.22 35.96
N ALA A 143 28.46 -19.61 35.14
CA ALA A 143 28.50 -19.25 33.72
C ALA A 143 27.36 -19.88 32.92
N LEU A 144 27.03 -21.16 33.17
CA LEU A 144 25.93 -21.86 32.50
C LEU A 144 24.55 -21.31 32.92
N THR A 145 24.32 -21.07 34.22
CA THR A 145 23.07 -20.47 34.72
C THR A 145 22.88 -19.07 34.16
N GLY A 146 23.96 -18.29 34.16
CA GLY A 146 23.92 -16.96 33.59
C GLY A 146 23.63 -16.96 32.09
N LEU A 147 24.24 -17.87 31.32
CA LEU A 147 23.97 -17.98 29.89
C LEU A 147 22.50 -18.33 29.61
N THR A 148 21.90 -19.21 30.43
CA THR A 148 20.47 -19.52 30.32
C THR A 148 19.58 -18.34 30.67
N ASP A 149 19.90 -17.58 31.72
CA ASP A 149 19.14 -16.40 32.12
C ASP A 149 19.23 -15.30 31.06
N TRP A 150 20.42 -15.12 30.47
CA TRP A 150 20.62 -14.21 29.35
C TRP A 150 19.79 -14.64 28.13
N ALA A 151 19.79 -15.92 27.77
CA ALA A 151 19.04 -16.43 26.62
C ALA A 151 17.52 -16.32 26.82
N ALA A 152 17.04 -16.58 28.04
CA ALA A 152 15.66 -16.36 28.43
C ALA A 152 15.29 -14.86 28.37
N GLY A 153 16.18 -13.98 28.85
CA GLY A 153 16.04 -12.53 28.75
C GLY A 153 15.98 -12.03 27.30
N LEU A 154 16.83 -12.57 26.41
CA LEU A 154 16.79 -12.30 24.97
C LEU A 154 15.42 -12.65 24.38
N LEU A 155 14.90 -13.85 24.68
CA LEU A 155 13.58 -14.27 24.22
C LEU A 155 12.48 -13.34 24.77
N GLY A 156 12.56 -12.97 26.05
CA GLY A 156 11.66 -12.02 26.69
C GLY A 156 11.65 -10.65 26.02
N VAL A 157 12.82 -10.08 25.71
CA VAL A 157 12.95 -8.80 25.01
C VAL A 157 12.40 -8.89 23.58
N LEU A 158 12.71 -9.96 22.85
CA LEU A 158 12.18 -10.17 21.51
C LEU A 158 10.64 -10.30 21.54
N ALA A 159 10.10 -11.04 22.49
CA ALA A 159 8.66 -11.17 22.70
C ALA A 159 8.01 -9.85 23.13
N ALA A 160 8.65 -9.06 24.00
CA ALA A 160 8.10 -7.80 24.51
C ALA A 160 8.23 -6.64 23.53
N VAL A 161 9.20 -6.66 22.63
CA VAL A 161 9.47 -5.54 21.70
C VAL A 161 9.06 -5.90 20.27
N VAL A 162 9.59 -7.00 19.73
CA VAL A 162 9.47 -7.29 18.29
C VAL A 162 8.05 -7.75 17.94
N ALA A 163 7.46 -8.66 18.72
CA ALA A 163 6.12 -9.17 18.42
C ALA A 163 5.02 -8.08 18.51
N PRO A 164 4.95 -7.23 19.56
CA PRO A 164 3.99 -6.14 19.64
C PRO A 164 4.22 -5.09 18.55
N TRP A 165 5.48 -4.79 18.23
CA TRP A 165 5.81 -3.88 17.13
C TRP A 165 5.34 -4.42 15.77
N LEU A 166 5.57 -5.70 15.47
CA LEU A 166 5.07 -6.36 14.25
C LEU A 166 3.54 -6.35 14.20
N LEU A 167 2.87 -6.62 15.34
CA LEU A 167 1.41 -6.56 15.44
C LEU A 167 0.89 -5.14 15.19
N GLY A 168 1.56 -4.13 15.74
CA GLY A 168 1.25 -2.72 15.50
C GLY A 168 1.36 -2.34 14.02
N ARG A 169 2.45 -2.77 13.37
CA ARG A 169 2.68 -2.58 11.93
C ARG A 169 1.66 -3.31 11.08
N PHE A 170 1.30 -4.55 11.45
CA PHE A 170 0.27 -5.33 10.77
C PHE A 170 -1.09 -4.63 10.86
N ARG A 171 -1.48 -4.15 12.05
CA ARG A 171 -2.74 -3.40 12.27
C ARG A 171 -2.78 -2.13 11.45
N ARG A 172 -1.66 -1.40 11.35
CA ARG A 172 -1.55 -0.22 10.49
C ARG A 172 -1.72 -0.57 9.02
N ARG A 173 -0.99 -1.57 8.52
CA ARG A 173 -1.09 -2.04 7.12
C ARG A 173 -2.49 -2.51 6.76
N GLN A 174 -3.15 -3.22 7.67
CA GLN A 174 -4.55 -3.62 7.52
C GLN A 174 -5.48 -2.42 7.42
N ALA A 175 -5.29 -1.39 8.25
CA ALA A 175 -6.08 -0.16 8.18
C ALA A 175 -5.87 0.60 6.85
N GLU A 176 -4.62 0.72 6.40
CA GLU A 176 -4.28 1.33 5.11
C GLU A 176 -4.90 0.57 3.93
N LEU A 177 -4.83 -0.77 3.95
CA LEU A 177 -5.43 -1.62 2.91
C LEU A 177 -6.95 -1.51 2.88
N ARG A 178 -7.60 -1.44 4.05
CA ARG A 178 -9.05 -1.22 4.13
C ARG A 178 -9.43 0.14 3.57
N ALA A 179 -8.73 1.20 3.98
CA ALA A 179 -9.00 2.55 3.49
C ALA A 179 -8.84 2.64 1.96
N ALA A 180 -7.76 2.08 1.42
CA ALA A 180 -7.55 2.00 -0.03
C ALA A 180 -8.60 1.15 -0.74
N GLY A 181 -9.07 0.07 -0.10
CA GLY A 181 -10.15 -0.78 -0.61
C GLY A 181 -11.48 -0.04 -0.72
N TRP A 182 -11.84 0.75 0.30
CA TRP A 182 -13.04 1.59 0.28
C TRP A 182 -12.97 2.67 -0.81
N GLU A 183 -11.82 3.34 -0.95
CA GLU A 183 -11.63 4.35 -1.99
C GLU A 183 -11.75 3.75 -3.41
N LEU A 184 -11.21 2.54 -3.61
CA LEU A 184 -11.37 1.82 -4.87
C LEU A 184 -12.83 1.41 -5.12
N ALA A 185 -13.53 0.91 -4.09
CA ALA A 185 -14.94 0.54 -4.19
C ALA A 185 -15.81 1.73 -4.61
N GLU A 186 -15.62 2.89 -3.98
CA GLU A 186 -16.33 4.11 -4.36
C GLU A 186 -16.03 4.55 -5.79
N ARG A 187 -14.78 4.43 -6.26
CA ARG A 187 -14.41 4.76 -7.64
C ARG A 187 -15.09 3.82 -8.65
N LEU A 188 -15.15 2.52 -8.34
CA LEU A 188 -15.81 1.52 -9.17
C LEU A 188 -17.33 1.72 -9.21
N GLU A 189 -17.93 2.11 -8.09
CA GLU A 189 -19.36 2.42 -8.01
C GLU A 189 -19.71 3.63 -8.90
N ARG A 190 -18.96 4.74 -8.77
CA ARG A 190 -19.15 5.92 -9.64
C ARG A 190 -18.95 5.59 -11.13
N ALA A 191 -17.96 4.76 -11.47
CA ALA A 191 -17.73 4.34 -12.84
C ALA A 191 -18.91 3.50 -13.38
N ARG A 192 -19.43 2.56 -12.60
CA ARG A 192 -20.59 1.74 -12.97
C ARG A 192 -21.84 2.58 -13.20
N ASP A 193 -22.08 3.58 -12.35
CA ASP A 193 -23.25 4.44 -12.50
C ASP A 193 -23.14 5.33 -13.74
N ALA A 194 -21.96 5.87 -14.02
CA ALA A 194 -21.70 6.58 -15.27
C ALA A 194 -21.92 5.69 -16.50
N ASP A 195 -21.47 4.43 -16.46
CA ASP A 195 -21.66 3.49 -17.57
C ASP A 195 -23.13 3.07 -17.75
N ARG A 196 -23.88 2.89 -16.65
CA ARG A 196 -25.33 2.64 -16.70
C ARG A 196 -26.08 3.81 -17.33
N GLU A 197 -25.72 5.04 -16.97
CA GLU A 197 -26.37 6.22 -17.52
C GLU A 197 -26.06 6.37 -19.01
N ARG A 198 -24.81 6.17 -19.42
CA ARG A 198 -24.42 6.14 -20.83
C ARG A 198 -25.16 5.05 -21.61
N ALA A 199 -25.32 3.86 -21.04
CA ALA A 199 -26.08 2.78 -21.67
C ALA A 199 -27.56 3.16 -21.85
N ARG A 200 -28.19 3.77 -20.84
CA ARG A 200 -29.58 4.26 -20.93
C ARG A 200 -29.74 5.33 -22.01
N LEU A 201 -28.82 6.28 -22.10
CA LEU A 201 -28.85 7.34 -23.12
C LEU A 201 -28.67 6.77 -24.53
N ARG A 202 -27.74 5.82 -24.72
CA ARG A 202 -27.57 5.13 -26.01
C ARG A 202 -28.82 4.36 -26.42
N GLU A 203 -29.45 3.67 -25.48
CA GLU A 203 -30.68 2.93 -25.75
C GLU A 203 -31.83 3.88 -26.17
N ARG A 204 -32.00 5.00 -25.47
CA ARG A 204 -32.99 6.02 -25.85
C ARG A 204 -32.72 6.60 -27.24
N ALA A 205 -31.47 6.88 -27.58
CA ALA A 205 -31.10 7.37 -28.91
C ALA A 205 -31.34 6.32 -30.01
N ARG A 206 -31.08 5.03 -29.72
CA ARG A 206 -31.38 3.91 -30.61
C ARG A 206 -32.88 3.82 -30.88
N ILE A 207 -33.70 3.78 -29.83
CA ILE A 207 -35.17 3.74 -29.95
C ILE A 207 -35.67 4.93 -30.75
N ALA A 208 -35.20 6.15 -30.47
CA ALA A 208 -35.61 7.34 -31.20
C ALA A 208 -35.28 7.26 -32.70
N THR A 209 -34.13 6.69 -33.06
CA THR A 209 -33.72 6.51 -34.47
C THR A 209 -34.58 5.43 -35.15
N GLU A 210 -34.77 4.28 -34.51
CA GLU A 210 -35.61 3.19 -35.04
C GLU A 210 -37.08 3.62 -35.21
N MET A 211 -37.62 4.40 -34.26
CA MET A 211 -38.94 5.01 -34.40
C MET A 211 -39.00 6.04 -35.54
N HIS A 212 -37.92 6.81 -35.78
CA HIS A 212 -37.87 7.75 -36.90
C HIS A 212 -37.95 7.04 -38.25
N ASP A 213 -37.18 5.97 -38.40
CA ASP A 213 -37.06 5.27 -39.68
C ASP A 213 -38.36 4.52 -40.01
N SER A 214 -38.95 3.84 -39.03
CA SER A 214 -40.23 3.13 -39.20
C SER A 214 -41.42 4.07 -39.41
N LEU A 215 -41.67 5.00 -38.49
CA LEU A 215 -42.81 5.93 -38.58
C LEU A 215 -42.63 6.93 -39.73
N GLY A 216 -41.40 7.38 -39.99
CA GLY A 216 -41.10 8.28 -41.10
C GLY A 216 -41.39 7.63 -42.44
N HIS A 217 -41.01 6.36 -42.60
CA HIS A 217 -41.31 5.59 -43.82
C HIS A 217 -42.81 5.36 -44.00
N GLU A 218 -43.53 4.94 -42.95
CA GLU A 218 -44.99 4.72 -43.01
C GLU A 218 -45.75 6.01 -43.37
N LEU A 219 -45.40 7.13 -42.75
CA LEU A 219 -46.01 8.43 -43.04
C LEU A 219 -45.68 8.93 -44.45
N ALA A 220 -44.46 8.69 -44.95
CA ALA A 220 -44.09 9.01 -46.32
C ALA A 220 -44.90 8.17 -47.33
N LEU A 221 -45.08 6.88 -47.08
CA LEU A 221 -45.89 6.00 -47.93
C LEU A 221 -47.37 6.42 -47.92
N LEU A 222 -47.91 6.81 -46.77
CA LEU A 222 -49.26 7.37 -46.63
C LEU A 222 -49.43 8.64 -47.46
N ALA A 223 -48.46 9.56 -47.43
CA ALA A 223 -48.49 10.77 -48.23
C ALA A 223 -48.45 10.48 -49.74
N VAL A 224 -47.68 9.47 -50.18
CA VAL A 224 -47.64 9.02 -51.59
C VAL A 224 -48.96 8.39 -52.01
N ARG A 225 -49.57 7.53 -51.18
CA ARG A 225 -50.88 6.92 -51.46
C ARG A 225 -52.00 7.96 -51.51
N ALA A 226 -51.97 8.96 -50.63
CA ALA A 226 -52.90 10.08 -50.66
C ALA A 226 -52.76 10.88 -51.97
N ALA A 227 -51.54 11.16 -52.42
CA ALA A 227 -51.30 11.83 -53.71
C ALA A 227 -51.82 11.02 -54.91
N ALA A 228 -51.70 9.69 -54.88
CA ALA A 228 -52.24 8.82 -55.93
C ALA A 228 -53.77 8.84 -55.98
N LEU A 229 -54.45 8.88 -54.82
CA LEU A 229 -55.91 9.02 -54.73
C LEU A 229 -56.39 10.37 -55.28
N GLU A 230 -55.64 11.44 -55.00
CA GLU A 230 -55.92 12.78 -55.53
C GLU A 230 -55.85 12.81 -57.07
N MET A 231 -54.89 12.10 -57.67
CA MET A 231 -54.75 11.99 -59.13
C MET A 231 -55.77 11.02 -59.78
N ALA A 232 -56.28 10.04 -59.05
CA ALA A 232 -57.22 9.02 -59.55
C ALA A 232 -58.70 9.45 -59.48
N ALA A 233 -59.02 10.52 -58.75
CA ALA A 233 -60.37 11.07 -58.68
C ALA A 233 -60.82 11.60 -60.06
N GLY A 234 -61.91 11.03 -60.60
CA GLY A 234 -62.45 11.34 -61.94
C GLY A 234 -63.09 12.73 -62.08
N ALA A 235 -63.89 12.96 -63.12
CA ALA A 235 -64.52 14.27 -63.41
C ALA A 235 -66.00 14.38 -62.99
N GLY A 236 -66.40 13.69 -61.91
CA GLY A 236 -67.78 13.71 -61.38
C GLY A 236 -68.01 14.83 -60.34
N PRO A 237 -69.28 15.16 -60.02
CA PRO A 237 -69.61 16.19 -59.01
C PRO A 237 -69.07 15.86 -57.59
N GLU A 238 -68.89 14.59 -57.26
CA GLU A 238 -68.26 14.14 -56.00
C GLU A 238 -66.72 14.18 -56.04
N ALA A 239 -66.10 14.28 -57.22
CA ALA A 239 -64.65 14.14 -57.36
C ALA A 239 -63.84 15.31 -56.76
N GLU A 240 -64.47 16.48 -56.63
CA GLU A 240 -63.88 17.60 -55.91
C GLU A 240 -63.76 17.29 -54.41
N GLU A 241 -64.75 16.59 -53.85
CA GLU A 241 -64.79 16.20 -52.43
C GLU A 241 -63.73 15.13 -52.12
N TRP A 242 -63.56 14.13 -53.01
CA TRP A 242 -62.52 13.11 -52.91
C TRP A 242 -61.09 13.69 -53.07
N ARG A 243 -60.89 14.67 -53.98
CA ARG A 243 -59.60 15.38 -54.11
C ARG A 243 -59.27 16.19 -52.86
N SER A 244 -60.24 16.92 -52.31
CA SER A 244 -60.08 17.66 -51.05
C SER A 244 -59.68 16.75 -49.90
N ALA A 245 -60.37 15.62 -49.72
CA ALA A 245 -60.07 14.65 -48.66
C ALA A 245 -58.67 14.03 -48.79
N ALA A 246 -58.22 13.74 -50.02
CA ALA A 246 -56.88 13.23 -50.29
C ALA A 246 -55.78 14.27 -50.03
N ALA A 247 -56.02 15.53 -50.40
CA ALA A 247 -55.12 16.65 -50.10
C ALA A 247 -54.98 16.88 -48.59
N ASP A 248 -56.09 16.80 -47.84
CA ASP A 248 -56.10 16.89 -46.38
C ASP A 248 -55.33 15.75 -45.70
N LEU A 249 -55.45 14.52 -46.22
CA LEU A 249 -54.66 13.37 -45.77
C LEU A 249 -53.16 13.59 -46.00
N ARG A 250 -52.78 14.09 -47.18
CA ARG A 250 -51.38 14.39 -47.53
C ARG A 250 -50.80 15.49 -46.63
N ALA A 251 -51.54 16.58 -46.42
CA ALA A 251 -51.14 17.67 -45.55
C ALA A 251 -51.06 17.24 -44.06
N SER A 252 -51.93 16.34 -43.62
CA SER A 252 -51.91 15.80 -42.25
C SER A 252 -50.74 14.84 -42.04
N ALA A 253 -50.44 13.96 -43.01
CA ALA A 253 -49.25 13.10 -42.99
C ALA A 253 -47.95 13.94 -42.94
N HIS A 254 -47.86 14.99 -43.76
CA HIS A 254 -46.68 15.87 -43.78
C HIS A 254 -46.48 16.62 -42.44
N ARG A 255 -47.56 17.17 -41.86
CA ARG A 255 -47.52 17.81 -40.53
C ARG A 255 -47.13 16.83 -39.43
N ALA A 256 -47.60 15.59 -39.50
CA ALA A 256 -47.21 14.54 -38.56
C ALA A 256 -45.70 14.22 -38.64
N THR A 257 -45.13 14.14 -39.85
CA THR A 257 -43.68 13.92 -40.04
C THR A 257 -42.85 15.08 -39.47
N LEU A 258 -43.28 16.33 -39.66
CA LEU A 258 -42.58 17.50 -39.12
C LEU A 258 -42.61 17.52 -37.58
N ARG A 259 -43.77 17.26 -36.96
CA ARG A 259 -43.88 17.13 -35.50
C ARG A 259 -43.02 16.00 -34.93
N LEU A 260 -42.96 14.86 -35.62
CA LEU A 260 -42.10 13.75 -35.21
C LEU A 260 -40.61 14.15 -35.24
N ARG A 261 -40.17 14.89 -36.27
CA ARG A 261 -38.80 15.44 -36.34
C ARG A 261 -38.50 16.41 -35.22
N GLU A 262 -39.47 17.23 -34.82
CA GLU A 262 -39.33 18.20 -33.74
C GLU A 262 -39.18 17.53 -32.38
N ILE A 263 -40.02 16.52 -32.08
CA ILE A 263 -39.97 15.74 -30.83
C ILE A 263 -38.66 14.93 -30.73
N ILE A 264 -38.23 14.31 -31.83
CA ILE A 264 -36.97 13.55 -31.87
C ILE A 264 -35.76 14.49 -31.82
N GLY A 265 -35.85 15.67 -32.42
CA GLY A 265 -34.84 16.72 -32.32
C GLY A 265 -34.60 17.15 -30.87
N ALA A 266 -35.68 17.37 -30.12
CA ALA A 266 -35.62 17.68 -28.68
C ALA A 266 -35.01 16.52 -27.87
N LEU A 267 -35.37 15.27 -28.15
CA LEU A 267 -34.79 14.07 -27.51
C LEU A 267 -33.31 13.85 -27.85
N ARG A 268 -32.84 14.33 -29.01
CA ARG A 268 -31.41 14.29 -29.41
C ARG A 268 -30.58 15.41 -28.77
N ASP A 269 -31.16 16.58 -28.52
CA ASP A 269 -30.45 17.69 -27.88
C ASP A 269 -30.25 17.46 -26.37
N ASP A 270 -31.07 16.66 -25.70
CA ASP A 270 -30.81 16.18 -24.32
C ASP A 270 -29.66 15.15 -24.24
N VAL A 271 -29.25 14.57 -25.39
CA VAL A 271 -28.15 13.58 -25.50
C VAL A 271 -26.86 14.22 -26.03
N ARG A 272 -26.77 15.56 -26.04
CA ARG A 272 -25.62 16.29 -26.60
C ARG A 272 -24.35 16.13 -25.74
N GLU A 273 -23.61 15.03 -25.95
CA GLU A 273 -22.15 15.09 -25.99
C GLU A 273 -21.73 16.06 -27.12
N PRO A 274 -20.61 16.79 -26.98
CA PRO A 274 -20.35 18.05 -27.70
C PRO A 274 -20.39 17.90 -29.23
N PRO A 275 -20.72 18.98 -29.97
CA PRO A 275 -21.04 18.90 -31.40
C PRO A 275 -19.82 18.44 -32.21
N GLY A 276 -19.85 17.20 -32.69
CA GLY A 276 -18.79 16.62 -33.52
C GLY A 276 -19.11 15.27 -34.17
N ALA A 277 -20.36 14.82 -34.16
CA ALA A 277 -20.78 13.58 -34.83
C ALA A 277 -22.21 13.74 -35.34
N GLY A 278 -22.35 14.04 -36.64
CA GLY A 278 -23.63 14.30 -37.27
C GLY A 278 -23.52 14.43 -38.77
N ALA A 279 -22.76 13.53 -39.39
CA ALA A 279 -22.89 13.15 -40.78
C ALA A 279 -22.23 11.78 -40.89
N GLU A 280 -23.03 10.74 -41.10
CA GLU A 280 -22.51 9.43 -41.49
C GLU A 280 -21.60 9.56 -42.72
N PRO A 281 -20.60 8.67 -42.87
CA PRO A 281 -19.63 8.77 -43.94
C PRO A 281 -20.30 8.42 -45.28
N ASP A 282 -20.22 9.33 -46.23
CA ASP A 282 -20.30 8.98 -47.64
C ASP A 282 -19.02 8.19 -47.96
N GLU A 283 -19.10 6.87 -47.77
CA GLU A 283 -17.98 5.95 -48.01
C GLU A 283 -17.71 5.87 -49.51
N GLY A 284 -16.71 6.64 -49.97
CA GLY A 284 -16.17 6.51 -51.33
C GLY A 284 -15.89 7.82 -52.04
N GLU A 285 -16.18 8.97 -51.44
CA GLU A 285 -15.97 10.24 -52.12
C GLU A 285 -14.49 10.65 -52.13
N ASP A 286 -13.97 10.98 -53.33
CA ASP A 286 -12.64 11.54 -53.52
C ASP A 286 -12.57 13.01 -53.08
N VAL A 287 -11.42 13.45 -52.57
CA VAL A 287 -11.12 14.84 -52.19
C VAL A 287 -11.40 15.83 -53.34
N ALA A 288 -11.31 15.39 -54.60
CA ALA A 288 -11.65 16.21 -55.77
C ALA A 288 -13.14 16.56 -55.82
N ALA A 289 -14.02 15.58 -55.54
CA ALA A 289 -15.46 15.81 -55.48
C ALA A 289 -15.84 16.70 -54.29
N LEU A 290 -15.17 16.52 -53.15
CA LEU A 290 -15.33 17.38 -51.98
C LEU A 290 -14.98 18.85 -52.28
N VAL A 291 -13.88 19.11 -52.99
CA VAL A 291 -13.50 20.47 -53.42
C VAL A 291 -14.48 21.01 -54.46
N ALA A 292 -14.91 20.19 -55.43
CA ALA A 292 -15.86 20.60 -56.45
C ALA A 292 -17.21 21.04 -55.83
N ARG A 293 -17.72 20.31 -54.84
CA ARG A 293 -18.93 20.72 -54.10
C ARG A 293 -18.73 21.98 -53.29
N SER A 294 -17.57 22.14 -52.66
CA SER A 294 -17.26 23.36 -51.91
C SER A 294 -17.22 24.58 -52.84
N ALA A 295 -16.67 24.43 -54.04
CA ALA A 295 -16.71 25.45 -55.09
C ALA A 295 -18.14 25.74 -55.58
N ALA A 296 -18.94 24.71 -55.82
CA ALA A 296 -20.35 24.85 -56.21
C ALA A 296 -21.21 25.54 -55.12
N ALA A 297 -20.82 25.40 -53.85
CA ALA A 297 -21.42 26.10 -52.71
C ALA A 297 -20.93 27.57 -52.55
N GLY A 298 -20.12 28.08 -53.49
CA GLY A 298 -19.68 29.47 -53.53
C GLY A 298 -18.34 29.75 -52.83
N MET A 299 -17.60 28.73 -52.40
CA MET A 299 -16.26 28.92 -51.82
C MET A 299 -15.22 29.13 -52.94
N ALA A 300 -14.36 30.14 -52.80
CA ALA A 300 -13.23 30.37 -53.70
C ALA A 300 -12.08 29.39 -53.42
N VAL A 301 -12.27 28.11 -53.77
CA VAL A 301 -11.33 27.01 -53.47
C VAL A 301 -10.59 26.50 -54.71
N ARG A 302 -9.28 26.24 -54.58
CA ARG A 302 -8.45 25.61 -55.62
C ARG A 302 -7.79 24.33 -55.10
N LEU A 303 -7.87 23.26 -55.88
CA LEU A 303 -7.16 22.00 -55.63
C LEU A 303 -5.84 21.95 -56.42
N ILE A 304 -4.76 21.57 -55.74
CA ILE A 304 -3.45 21.24 -56.33
C ILE A 304 -3.15 19.80 -55.92
N ARG A 305 -2.91 18.92 -56.90
CA ARG A 305 -2.52 17.52 -56.68
C ARG A 305 -1.16 17.27 -57.32
N GLU A 306 -0.27 16.65 -56.57
CA GLU A 306 1.07 16.26 -57.01
C GLU A 306 1.38 14.84 -56.53
N GLY A 307 1.99 14.02 -57.39
CA GLY A 307 2.29 12.62 -57.11
C GLY A 307 1.18 11.62 -57.49
N PRO A 308 1.31 10.34 -57.10
CA PRO A 308 0.35 9.27 -57.43
C PRO A 308 -0.99 9.43 -56.71
N ASP A 309 -2.02 8.70 -57.17
CA ASP A 309 -3.36 8.71 -56.55
C ASP A 309 -3.34 8.33 -55.07
N ILE A 310 -4.28 8.89 -54.30
CA ILE A 310 -4.40 8.65 -52.85
C ILE A 310 -4.74 7.17 -52.63
N PRO A 311 -4.05 6.46 -51.71
CA PRO A 311 -4.32 5.04 -51.46
C PRO A 311 -5.74 4.82 -50.91
N ALA A 312 -6.38 3.75 -51.39
CA ALA A 312 -7.63 3.26 -50.81
C ALA A 312 -7.41 2.78 -49.35
N GLY A 313 -8.47 2.79 -48.53
CA GLY A 313 -8.42 2.29 -47.16
C GLY A 313 -8.19 3.37 -46.09
N PRO A 314 -7.59 3.04 -44.93
CA PRO A 314 -7.52 3.93 -43.76
C PRO A 314 -6.83 5.28 -44.03
N ALA A 315 -5.73 5.27 -44.80
CA ALA A 315 -4.98 6.48 -45.15
C ALA A 315 -5.81 7.43 -46.02
N GLY A 316 -6.46 6.91 -47.08
CA GLY A 316 -7.36 7.70 -47.92
C GLY A 316 -8.56 8.28 -47.15
N ARG A 317 -9.16 7.51 -46.23
CA ARG A 317 -10.23 8.02 -45.35
C ARG A 317 -9.75 9.15 -44.43
N ALA A 318 -8.54 9.05 -43.90
CA ALA A 318 -7.97 10.10 -43.07
C ALA A 318 -7.64 11.37 -43.86
N VAL A 319 -7.09 11.22 -45.07
CA VAL A 319 -6.85 12.34 -46.01
C VAL A 319 -8.16 13.06 -46.33
N HIS A 320 -9.22 12.31 -46.68
CA HIS A 320 -10.54 12.86 -46.93
C HIS A 320 -11.11 13.59 -45.70
N ARG A 321 -11.00 12.98 -44.51
CA ARG A 321 -11.50 13.56 -43.27
C ARG A 321 -10.79 14.85 -42.88
N VAL A 322 -9.46 14.91 -43.07
CA VAL A 322 -8.67 16.15 -42.86
C VAL A 322 -9.12 17.24 -43.82
N ALA A 323 -9.24 16.93 -45.11
CA ALA A 323 -9.68 17.90 -46.12
C ALA A 323 -11.10 18.44 -45.82
N ARG A 324 -12.04 17.56 -45.46
CA ARG A 324 -13.43 17.92 -45.15
C ARG A 324 -13.53 18.85 -43.95
N GLU A 325 -12.90 18.48 -42.84
CA GLU A 325 -12.95 19.27 -41.61
C GLU A 325 -12.25 20.61 -41.80
N ALA A 326 -11.12 20.64 -42.52
CA ALA A 326 -10.42 21.89 -42.82
C ALA A 326 -11.23 22.82 -43.74
N LEU A 327 -11.89 22.30 -44.79
CA LEU A 327 -12.79 23.09 -45.65
C LEU A 327 -14.02 23.60 -44.88
N THR A 328 -14.56 22.80 -43.97
CA THR A 328 -15.67 23.20 -43.09
C THR A 328 -15.25 24.33 -42.16
N ASN A 329 -14.03 24.26 -41.61
CA ASN A 329 -13.47 25.32 -40.79
C ASN A 329 -13.23 26.60 -41.61
N ALA A 330 -12.69 26.50 -42.82
CA ALA A 330 -12.51 27.65 -43.70
C ALA A 330 -13.86 28.32 -44.05
N ALA A 331 -14.90 27.53 -44.35
CA ALA A 331 -16.25 28.05 -44.61
C ALA A 331 -16.81 28.84 -43.41
N ARG A 332 -16.56 28.35 -42.19
CA ARG A 332 -17.09 28.93 -40.95
C ARG A 332 -16.32 30.16 -40.50
N TYR A 333 -14.99 30.11 -40.54
CA TYR A 333 -14.12 31.09 -39.89
C TYR A 333 -13.47 32.08 -40.86
N ALA A 334 -13.45 31.78 -42.16
CA ALA A 334 -12.90 32.64 -43.20
C ALA A 334 -13.87 32.76 -44.41
N PRO A 335 -15.14 33.16 -44.21
CA PRO A 335 -16.08 33.30 -45.31
C PRO A 335 -15.57 34.31 -46.35
N GLY A 336 -15.60 33.94 -47.63
CA GLY A 336 -15.12 34.78 -48.74
C GLY A 336 -13.60 34.79 -48.94
N ALA A 337 -12.82 34.11 -48.09
CA ALA A 337 -11.38 33.95 -48.30
C ALA A 337 -11.09 32.98 -49.46
N ARG A 338 -9.96 33.17 -50.14
CA ARG A 338 -9.45 32.18 -51.11
C ARG A 338 -8.85 31.01 -50.33
N VAL A 339 -9.30 29.80 -50.64
CA VAL A 339 -8.85 28.55 -50.00
C VAL A 339 -8.04 27.73 -50.99
N GLN A 340 -6.91 27.19 -50.55
CA GLN A 340 -6.08 26.28 -51.34
C GLN A 340 -6.02 24.92 -50.63
N VAL A 341 -6.37 23.86 -51.36
CA VAL A 341 -6.17 22.47 -50.95
C VAL A 341 -5.02 21.92 -51.78
N ARG A 342 -3.89 21.59 -51.14
CA ARG A 342 -2.75 20.94 -51.78
C ARG A 342 -2.62 19.52 -51.22
N VAL A 343 -2.63 18.53 -52.11
CA VAL A 343 -2.43 17.12 -51.76
C VAL A 343 -1.20 16.63 -52.52
N VAL A 344 -0.14 16.30 -51.79
CA VAL A 344 1.12 15.82 -52.35
C VAL A 344 1.37 14.41 -51.83
N ARG A 345 1.57 13.45 -52.72
CA ARG A 345 1.95 12.08 -52.33
C ARG A 345 3.38 11.79 -52.76
N GLU A 346 4.24 11.53 -51.78
CA GLU A 346 5.68 11.28 -51.96
C GLU A 346 6.19 10.36 -50.85
N ASP A 347 7.16 9.48 -51.15
CA ASP A 347 7.82 8.59 -50.18
C ASP A 347 6.89 7.76 -49.28
N GLY A 348 5.81 7.22 -49.84
CA GLY A 348 4.87 6.35 -49.11
C GLY A 348 4.03 7.09 -48.04
N ALA A 349 3.88 8.41 -48.18
CA ALA A 349 2.98 9.21 -47.38
C ALA A 349 2.23 10.25 -48.24
N THR A 350 1.04 10.61 -47.80
CA THR A 350 0.23 11.68 -48.38
C THR A 350 0.24 12.89 -47.45
N GLU A 351 0.76 14.01 -47.94
CA GLU A 351 0.67 15.31 -47.28
C GLU A 351 -0.56 16.07 -47.79
N VAL A 352 -1.39 16.53 -46.85
CA VAL A 352 -2.56 17.36 -47.11
C VAL A 352 -2.36 18.69 -46.43
N ARG A 353 -2.34 19.76 -47.22
CA ARG A 353 -2.31 21.15 -46.75
C ARG A 353 -3.56 21.88 -47.19
N VAL A 354 -4.31 22.43 -46.26
CA VAL A 354 -5.46 23.30 -46.53
C VAL A 354 -5.18 24.65 -45.90
N SER A 355 -5.09 25.70 -46.71
CA SER A 355 -4.87 27.07 -46.24
C SER A 355 -5.91 28.03 -46.78
N ASP A 356 -6.33 28.99 -45.94
CA ASP A 356 -7.14 30.13 -46.37
C ASP A 356 -6.33 31.44 -46.31
N GLY A 357 -6.66 32.40 -47.18
CA GLY A 357 -6.00 33.71 -47.23
C GLY A 357 -6.47 34.74 -46.20
N GLY A 358 -7.31 34.34 -45.22
CA GLY A 358 -7.97 35.25 -44.28
C GLY A 358 -9.15 36.04 -44.88
N SER A 359 -10.09 36.46 -44.03
CA SER A 359 -11.26 37.23 -44.46
C SER A 359 -10.88 38.64 -44.92
N PRO A 360 -11.39 39.13 -46.08
CA PRO A 360 -11.26 40.53 -46.46
C PRO A 360 -11.97 41.39 -45.40
N GLY A 361 -11.23 42.17 -44.62
CA GLY A 361 -11.78 43.01 -43.54
C GLY A 361 -11.30 42.71 -42.12
N GLY A 362 -10.31 41.81 -41.96
CA GLY A 362 -9.38 41.75 -40.83
C GLY A 362 -9.94 42.02 -39.43
N ASN A 363 -10.32 40.96 -38.71
CA ASN A 363 -10.30 40.99 -37.26
C ASN A 363 -9.41 39.83 -36.73
N PRO A 364 -8.17 40.10 -36.27
CA PRO A 364 -7.25 39.06 -35.81
C PRO A 364 -7.71 38.32 -34.53
N GLY A 365 -8.83 38.74 -33.91
CA GLY A 365 -9.35 38.20 -32.66
C GLY A 365 -10.48 37.17 -32.75
N ALA A 366 -11.04 36.87 -33.93
CA ALA A 366 -12.22 36.00 -34.03
C ALA A 366 -11.93 34.48 -33.96
N HIS A 367 -10.67 34.06 -33.90
CA HIS A 367 -10.28 32.64 -33.91
C HIS A 367 -10.34 31.96 -32.52
N ALA A 368 -10.78 32.67 -31.48
CA ALA A 368 -10.71 32.20 -30.09
C ALA A 368 -12.03 31.63 -29.51
N ALA A 369 -13.12 31.53 -30.28
CA ALA A 369 -14.43 31.16 -29.74
C ALA A 369 -15.08 29.94 -30.43
N GLY A 370 -14.29 28.94 -30.82
CA GLY A 370 -14.78 27.64 -31.28
C GLY A 370 -14.09 26.50 -30.51
N ASN A 371 -14.85 25.63 -29.85
CA ASN A 371 -14.32 24.49 -29.09
C ASN A 371 -13.35 23.68 -29.97
N GLY A 372 -12.06 23.67 -29.61
CA GLY A 372 -10.96 23.04 -30.36
C GLY A 372 -11.00 21.50 -30.45
N SER A 373 -12.16 20.88 -30.30
CA SER A 373 -12.36 19.43 -30.35
C SER A 373 -12.15 18.84 -31.76
N GLY A 374 -12.51 19.57 -32.82
CA GLY A 374 -12.33 19.11 -34.21
C GLY A 374 -10.86 18.95 -34.60
N LEU A 375 -10.04 19.97 -34.36
CA LEU A 375 -8.60 19.92 -34.62
C LEU A 375 -7.85 18.95 -33.70
N ALA A 376 -8.27 18.83 -32.43
CA ALA A 376 -7.73 17.84 -31.51
C ALA A 376 -8.05 16.40 -31.97
N GLY A 377 -9.26 16.16 -32.49
CA GLY A 377 -9.67 14.89 -33.07
C GLY A 377 -8.90 14.52 -34.33
N LEU A 378 -8.66 15.47 -35.24
CA LEU A 378 -7.81 15.26 -36.42
C LEU A 378 -6.36 14.97 -36.02
N ARG A 379 -5.82 15.69 -35.03
CA ARG A 379 -4.47 15.44 -34.51
C ARG A 379 -4.33 14.02 -34.00
N ALA A 380 -5.24 13.58 -33.12
CA ALA A 380 -5.22 12.23 -32.57
C ALA A 380 -5.39 11.15 -33.66
N LEU A 381 -6.21 11.41 -34.68
CA LEU A 381 -6.37 10.51 -35.82
C LEU A 381 -5.07 10.37 -36.63
N VAL A 382 -4.42 11.47 -36.98
CA VAL A 382 -3.21 11.48 -37.82
C VAL A 382 -2.01 10.93 -37.05
N GLU A 383 -1.81 11.37 -35.81
CA GLU A 383 -0.73 10.86 -34.93
C GLU A 383 -0.93 9.37 -34.59
N GLY A 384 -2.18 8.92 -34.43
CA GLY A 384 -2.51 7.51 -34.18
C GLY A 384 -2.17 6.57 -35.33
N MET A 385 -2.01 7.09 -36.55
CA MET A 385 -1.53 6.33 -37.71
C MET A 385 0.00 6.46 -37.91
N GLY A 386 0.70 7.14 -37.01
CA GLY A 386 2.13 7.44 -37.14
C GLY A 386 2.42 8.62 -38.08
N GLY A 387 1.42 9.47 -38.37
CA GLY A 387 1.56 10.70 -39.13
C GLY A 387 1.89 11.91 -38.26
N SER A 388 2.02 13.08 -38.88
CA SER A 388 2.21 14.36 -38.19
C SER A 388 1.11 15.36 -38.54
N PHE A 389 0.71 16.19 -37.57
CA PHE A 389 -0.38 17.15 -37.74
C PHE A 389 -0.02 18.51 -37.15
N GLN A 390 -0.25 19.58 -37.91
CA GLN A 390 -0.06 20.97 -37.49
C GLN A 390 -1.25 21.81 -37.95
N ALA A 391 -1.73 22.71 -37.09
CA ALA A 391 -2.78 23.65 -37.42
C ALA A 391 -2.50 24.99 -36.73
N GLY A 392 -2.56 26.10 -37.46
CA GLY A 392 -2.26 27.41 -36.91
C GLY A 392 -2.32 28.56 -37.93
N PRO A 393 -2.21 29.81 -37.46
CA PRO A 393 -2.19 30.98 -38.33
C PRO A 393 -0.93 31.03 -39.20
N GLU A 394 -1.05 31.48 -40.45
CA GLU A 394 0.10 31.69 -41.34
C GLU A 394 0.68 33.10 -41.23
N ARG A 395 1.99 33.24 -41.51
CA ARG A 395 2.74 34.51 -41.40
C ARG A 395 2.23 35.61 -42.34
N GLY A 396 1.42 35.27 -43.36
CA GLY A 396 0.81 36.20 -44.30
C GLY A 396 -0.66 36.56 -44.00
N GLY A 397 -1.21 36.09 -42.87
CA GLY A 397 -2.64 36.11 -42.59
C GLY A 397 -3.32 34.80 -43.01
N GLY A 398 -4.49 34.51 -42.41
CA GLY A 398 -5.23 33.26 -42.63
C GLY A 398 -4.76 32.10 -41.76
N PHE A 399 -5.35 30.93 -41.98
CA PHE A 399 -5.11 29.72 -41.18
C PHE A 399 -4.74 28.54 -42.08
N ALA A 400 -3.85 27.68 -41.62
CA ALA A 400 -3.46 26.47 -42.34
C ALA A 400 -3.55 25.22 -41.46
N VAL A 401 -4.02 24.14 -42.09
CA VAL A 401 -3.99 22.77 -41.56
C VAL A 401 -3.06 21.96 -42.44
N LEU A 402 -2.06 21.33 -41.83
CA LEU A 402 -1.07 20.47 -42.47
C LEU A 402 -1.10 19.09 -41.81
N ALA A 403 -1.31 18.04 -42.58
CA ALA A 403 -1.27 16.66 -42.12
C ALA A 403 -0.41 15.81 -43.05
N ARG A 404 0.54 15.05 -42.50
CA ARG A 404 1.30 14.03 -43.23
C ARG A 404 0.85 12.65 -42.77
N ILE A 405 0.25 11.88 -43.67
CA ILE A 405 -0.39 10.59 -43.39
C ILE A 405 0.37 9.47 -44.11
N PRO A 406 0.98 8.50 -43.42
CA PRO A 406 1.65 7.37 -44.07
C PRO A 406 0.64 6.42 -44.74
N ASP A 407 1.02 5.84 -45.88
CA ASP A 407 0.15 4.97 -46.69
C ASP A 407 -0.16 3.64 -45.98
N ALA A 408 0.79 3.15 -45.18
CA ALA A 408 0.61 2.04 -44.25
C ALA A 408 0.74 2.59 -42.83
N ALA A 409 -0.27 2.36 -41.98
CA ALA A 409 -0.14 2.59 -40.56
C ALA A 409 1.02 1.73 -40.05
N ARG A 410 2.15 2.34 -39.71
CA ARG A 410 3.14 1.63 -38.90
C ARG A 410 2.44 1.35 -37.58
N PRO A 411 2.42 0.11 -37.08
CA PRO A 411 2.00 -0.16 -35.71
C PRO A 411 2.92 0.68 -34.81
N GLY A 412 2.40 1.82 -34.37
CA GLY A 412 3.13 2.75 -33.54
C GLY A 412 3.49 2.04 -32.25
N GLU A 413 4.78 2.02 -31.98
CA GLU A 413 5.44 1.64 -30.73
C GLU A 413 5.03 2.61 -29.61
N ALA A 414 3.73 2.65 -29.29
CA ALA A 414 3.12 3.51 -28.27
C ALA A 414 1.76 2.95 -27.84
N ALA A 415 1.73 1.69 -27.44
CA ALA A 415 0.85 1.15 -26.41
C ALA A 415 1.23 -0.32 -26.25
N GLY A 416 2.15 -0.61 -25.33
CA GLY A 416 2.30 -1.97 -24.85
C GLY A 416 0.94 -2.46 -24.33
N GLU A 417 0.35 -3.44 -25.01
CA GLU A 417 -0.70 -4.27 -24.46
C GLU A 417 -0.23 -4.82 -23.09
N PRO A 418 -1.15 -5.04 -22.13
CA PRO A 418 -0.86 -5.13 -20.70
C PRO A 418 -0.18 -6.44 -20.27
N SER A 419 1.01 -6.75 -20.80
CA SER A 419 1.97 -7.68 -20.22
C SER A 419 2.64 -7.10 -18.95
N GLY A 420 2.56 -5.77 -18.79
CA GLY A 420 3.06 -5.05 -17.61
C GLY A 420 2.38 -5.42 -16.30
N ALA A 421 1.17 -6.00 -16.32
CA ALA A 421 0.50 -6.44 -15.10
C ALA A 421 1.27 -7.57 -14.42
N THR A 422 1.82 -8.51 -15.19
CA THR A 422 2.58 -9.67 -14.68
C THR A 422 3.99 -9.28 -14.28
N GLU A 423 4.69 -8.46 -15.07
CA GLU A 423 6.07 -8.03 -14.75
C GLU A 423 6.11 -7.00 -13.62
N ALA A 424 5.13 -6.08 -13.55
CA ALA A 424 4.98 -5.19 -12.40
C ALA A 424 4.51 -5.95 -11.15
N ALA A 425 3.64 -6.95 -11.28
CA ALA A 425 3.29 -7.84 -10.18
C ALA A 425 4.50 -8.66 -9.71
N ARG A 426 5.34 -9.15 -10.63
CA ARG A 426 6.56 -9.93 -10.37
C ARG A 426 7.64 -9.06 -9.72
N ARG A 427 7.90 -7.84 -10.21
CA ARG A 427 8.79 -6.85 -9.56
C ARG A 427 8.27 -6.45 -8.18
N ARG A 428 6.97 -6.19 -8.01
CA ARG A 428 6.36 -5.88 -6.69
C ARG A 428 6.40 -7.09 -5.75
N ALA A 429 6.32 -8.31 -6.26
CA ALA A 429 6.48 -9.54 -5.48
C ALA A 429 7.92 -9.74 -5.04
N LEU A 430 8.90 -9.56 -5.94
CA LEU A 430 10.33 -9.67 -5.64
C LEU A 430 10.79 -8.64 -4.60
N ILE A 431 10.38 -7.37 -4.72
CA ILE A 431 10.72 -6.31 -3.75
C ILE A 431 10.08 -6.58 -2.38
N ARG A 432 8.80 -7.00 -2.34
CA ARG A 432 8.14 -7.37 -1.08
C ARG A 432 8.76 -8.61 -0.44
N ASN A 433 9.07 -9.63 -1.23
CA ASN A 433 9.59 -10.89 -0.74
C ASN A 433 11.03 -10.75 -0.25
N GLY A 434 11.86 -9.95 -0.93
CA GLY A 434 13.21 -9.64 -0.47
C GLY A 434 13.23 -8.91 0.87
N ALA A 435 12.41 -7.88 1.03
CA ALA A 435 12.33 -7.11 2.28
C ALA A 435 11.69 -7.93 3.43
N ARG A 436 10.62 -8.69 3.16
CA ARG A 436 9.98 -9.57 4.15
C ARG A 436 10.89 -10.71 4.58
N ARG A 437 11.63 -11.33 3.65
CA ARG A 437 12.56 -12.41 3.94
C ARG A 437 13.74 -11.92 4.79
N ARG A 438 14.31 -10.75 4.48
CA ARG A 438 15.36 -10.15 5.32
C ARG A 438 14.87 -9.82 6.73
N LEU A 439 13.66 -9.26 6.85
CA LEU A 439 13.05 -8.98 8.15
C LEU A 439 12.72 -10.27 8.93
N ALA A 440 12.17 -11.28 8.25
CA ALA A 440 11.84 -12.57 8.85
C ALA A 440 13.10 -13.28 9.34
N ILE A 441 14.19 -13.28 8.55
CA ILE A 441 15.49 -13.82 8.98
C ILE A 441 16.03 -13.05 10.18
N ALA A 442 15.98 -11.71 10.15
CA ALA A 442 16.46 -10.86 11.25
C ALA A 442 15.70 -11.06 12.58
N VAL A 443 14.48 -11.63 12.55
CA VAL A 443 13.67 -11.90 13.75
C VAL A 443 13.68 -13.38 14.13
N ALA A 444 13.50 -14.28 13.15
CA ALA A 444 13.43 -15.71 13.39
C ALA A 444 14.79 -16.31 13.78
N LEU A 445 15.89 -15.80 13.22
CA LEU A 445 17.23 -16.28 13.55
C LEU A 445 17.58 -16.04 15.04
N PRO A 446 17.47 -14.82 15.62
CA PRO A 446 17.77 -14.62 17.03
C PRO A 446 16.76 -15.33 17.96
N LEU A 447 15.48 -15.45 17.57
CA LEU A 447 14.52 -16.26 18.32
C LEU A 447 14.91 -17.75 18.36
N GLY A 448 15.26 -18.31 17.20
CA GLY A 448 15.69 -19.70 17.09
C GLY A 448 17.00 -19.96 17.83
N LEU A 449 17.97 -19.05 17.70
CA LEU A 449 19.24 -19.11 18.42
C LEU A 449 19.03 -19.01 19.93
N GLY A 450 18.22 -18.05 20.40
CA GLY A 450 17.90 -17.88 21.82
C GLY A 450 17.21 -19.10 22.41
N ALA A 451 16.24 -19.68 21.70
CA ALA A 451 15.57 -20.91 22.11
C ALA A 451 16.54 -22.11 22.17
N ALA A 452 17.42 -22.25 21.17
CA ALA A 452 18.43 -23.30 21.14
C ALA A 452 19.45 -23.16 22.28
N VAL A 453 19.94 -21.94 22.55
CA VAL A 453 20.87 -21.66 23.66
C VAL A 453 20.19 -21.93 25.01
N THR A 454 18.93 -21.53 25.18
CA THR A 454 18.17 -21.79 26.41
C THR A 454 17.97 -23.30 26.62
N ALA A 455 17.56 -24.02 25.59
CA ALA A 455 17.37 -25.47 25.66
C ALA A 455 18.68 -26.22 25.93
N LEU A 456 19.76 -25.84 25.23
CA LEU A 456 21.08 -26.43 25.42
C LEU A 456 21.63 -26.12 26.82
N GLY A 457 21.51 -24.87 27.27
CA GLY A 457 21.94 -24.48 28.61
C GLY A 457 21.16 -25.21 29.70
N PHE A 458 19.84 -25.39 29.53
CA PHE A 458 19.03 -26.20 30.45
C PHE A 458 19.47 -27.67 30.45
N LEU A 459 19.74 -28.26 29.28
CA LEU A 459 20.27 -29.63 29.18
C LEU A 459 21.65 -29.77 29.84
N LEU A 460 22.53 -28.78 29.67
CA LEU A 460 23.84 -28.76 30.31
C LEU A 460 23.73 -28.58 31.82
N LEU A 461 22.87 -27.68 32.30
CA LEU A 461 22.61 -27.48 33.74
C LEU A 461 22.01 -28.73 34.38
N TRP A 462 21.10 -29.40 33.67
CA TRP A 462 20.56 -30.68 34.11
C TRP A 462 21.65 -31.75 34.18
N GLY A 463 22.53 -31.81 33.16
CA GLY A 463 23.70 -32.71 33.13
C GLY A 463 24.68 -32.44 34.28
N VAL A 464 25.09 -31.18 34.49
CA VAL A 464 25.94 -30.76 35.61
C VAL A 464 25.28 -31.13 36.93
N SER A 465 24.02 -30.76 37.12
CA SER A 465 23.29 -31.04 38.37
C SER A 465 23.21 -32.54 38.64
N ALA A 466 22.93 -33.37 37.64
CA ALA A 466 22.90 -34.83 37.77
C ALA A 466 24.27 -35.42 38.15
N HIS A 467 25.37 -34.80 37.72
CA HIS A 467 26.74 -35.19 38.04
C HIS A 467 27.37 -34.41 39.20
N THR A 468 26.55 -33.69 39.99
CA THR A 468 26.92 -33.06 41.27
C THR A 468 26.20 -33.73 42.46
N VAL A 469 25.20 -34.58 42.18
CA VAL A 469 24.45 -35.31 43.21
C VAL A 469 25.27 -36.51 43.68
N LEU A 470 25.62 -36.52 44.97
CA LEU A 470 26.20 -37.70 45.62
C LEU A 470 25.04 -38.50 46.22
N ALA A 471 24.78 -39.71 45.69
CA ALA A 471 23.69 -40.53 46.16
C ALA A 471 23.84 -40.86 47.66
N SER A 472 22.74 -40.90 48.41
CA SER A 472 22.77 -41.15 49.86
C SER A 472 23.47 -42.47 50.23
N ALA A 473 23.23 -43.53 49.46
CA ALA A 473 23.90 -44.81 49.64
C ALA A 473 25.42 -44.73 49.42
N ASP A 474 25.86 -43.89 48.48
CA ASP A 474 27.28 -43.68 48.19
C ASP A 474 27.95 -42.84 49.26
N TYR A 475 27.26 -41.79 49.74
CA TYR A 475 27.67 -41.00 50.88
C TYR A 475 27.81 -41.86 52.14
N GLU A 476 26.82 -42.69 52.48
CA GLU A 476 26.84 -43.56 53.66
C GLU A 476 28.04 -44.52 53.71
N ARG A 477 28.55 -44.96 52.55
CA ARG A 477 29.73 -45.86 52.46
C ARG A 477 31.05 -45.18 52.81
N LEU A 478 31.14 -43.85 52.75
CA LEU A 478 32.36 -43.10 53.07
C LEU A 478 32.55 -42.96 54.57
N SER A 479 33.76 -43.19 55.05
CA SER A 479 34.13 -43.09 56.47
C SER A 479 35.26 -42.09 56.70
N VAL A 480 35.21 -41.36 57.82
CA VAL A 480 36.30 -40.46 58.22
C VAL A 480 37.59 -41.30 58.41
N GLY A 481 38.67 -40.88 57.76
CA GLY A 481 39.95 -41.59 57.70
C GLY A 481 40.22 -42.30 56.37
N ASP A 482 39.23 -42.40 55.47
CA ASP A 482 39.41 -42.97 54.13
C ASP A 482 40.45 -42.19 53.32
N ASP A 483 41.24 -42.91 52.51
CA ASP A 483 42.23 -42.32 51.61
C ASP A 483 41.53 -41.53 50.49
N ARG A 484 42.07 -40.35 50.15
CA ARG A 484 41.48 -39.47 49.14
C ARG A 484 41.22 -40.16 47.80
N ALA A 485 42.12 -41.04 47.34
CA ALA A 485 41.93 -41.75 46.07
C ALA A 485 40.82 -42.81 46.13
N SER A 486 40.46 -43.29 47.33
CA SER A 486 39.30 -44.17 47.51
C SER A 486 37.98 -43.40 47.48
N VAL A 487 37.96 -42.21 48.09
CA VAL A 487 36.78 -41.33 48.13
C VAL A 487 36.50 -40.74 46.74
N GLU A 488 37.52 -40.24 46.04
CA GLU A 488 37.40 -39.64 44.70
C GLU A 488 36.82 -40.59 43.64
N ARG A 489 36.91 -41.91 43.82
CA ARG A 489 36.28 -42.90 42.91
C ARG A 489 34.76 -42.96 43.00
N VAL A 490 34.20 -42.50 44.12
CA VAL A 490 32.75 -42.52 44.40
C VAL A 490 32.16 -41.11 44.27
N LEU A 491 33.01 -40.07 44.25
CA LEU A 491 32.55 -38.70 44.16
C LEU A 491 32.02 -38.36 42.76
N PRO A 492 30.98 -37.52 42.67
CA PRO A 492 30.53 -36.93 41.43
C PRO A 492 31.63 -36.08 40.78
N VAL A 493 31.53 -35.91 39.46
CA VAL A 493 32.56 -35.22 38.64
C VAL A 493 32.67 -33.73 38.97
N PHE A 494 31.57 -33.11 39.39
CA PHE A 494 31.52 -31.68 39.71
C PHE A 494 31.23 -31.47 41.19
N ASP A 495 31.96 -30.57 41.83
CA ASP A 495 31.61 -30.03 43.14
C ASP A 495 30.55 -28.92 43.01
N TYR A 496 29.95 -28.60 44.15
CA TYR A 496 28.97 -27.54 44.32
C TYR A 496 29.59 -26.45 45.19
N ASP A 497 29.44 -25.18 44.81
CA ASP A 497 29.73 -24.04 45.69
C ASP A 497 28.41 -23.48 46.24
N PRO A 498 28.07 -23.74 47.51
CA PRO A 498 26.85 -23.20 48.12
C PRO A 498 26.94 -21.71 48.46
N GLY A 499 28.11 -21.08 48.32
CA GLY A 499 28.39 -19.79 48.95
C GLY A 499 28.37 -19.88 50.49
N PRO A 500 28.34 -18.74 51.19
CA PRO A 500 28.35 -18.75 52.66
C PRO A 500 27.03 -19.30 53.23
N ILE A 501 27.11 -20.41 53.97
CA ILE A 501 25.94 -21.00 54.66
C ILE A 501 25.91 -20.52 56.12
N PRO A 502 24.84 -19.84 56.58
CA PRO A 502 24.71 -19.45 57.98
C PRO A 502 24.70 -20.66 58.92
N GLY A 503 25.53 -20.62 59.96
CA GLY A 503 25.62 -21.70 60.96
C GLY A 503 26.45 -22.90 60.52
N GLU A 504 27.21 -22.78 59.43
CA GLU A 504 28.16 -23.79 59.01
C GLU A 504 29.28 -24.00 60.06
N PRO A 505 29.55 -25.25 60.49
CA PRO A 505 30.64 -25.53 61.42
C PRO A 505 32.01 -25.23 60.79
N PRO A 506 32.99 -24.72 61.53
CA PRO A 506 34.30 -24.35 60.96
C PRO A 506 34.99 -25.57 60.34
N ALA A 507 35.64 -25.36 59.20
CA ALA A 507 36.43 -26.40 58.54
C ALA A 507 37.63 -26.82 59.42
N PRO A 508 37.99 -28.11 59.44
CA PRO A 508 39.20 -28.59 60.11
C PRO A 508 40.45 -27.84 59.62
N ALA A 509 41.39 -27.53 60.53
CA ALA A 509 42.59 -26.78 60.19
C ALA A 509 43.44 -27.51 59.14
N GLY A 510 43.86 -26.79 58.08
CA GLY A 510 44.63 -27.36 56.98
C GLY A 510 43.85 -28.27 56.04
N SER A 511 42.51 -28.29 56.12
CA SER A 511 41.67 -29.08 55.23
C SER A 511 41.14 -28.29 54.02
N ALA A 512 40.94 -28.98 52.91
CA ALA A 512 40.22 -28.48 51.74
C ALA A 512 38.86 -29.18 51.64
N CYS A 513 37.78 -28.40 51.58
CA CYS A 513 36.41 -28.92 51.59
C CYS A 513 35.76 -28.79 50.20
N SER A 514 35.00 -29.82 49.83
CA SER A 514 34.15 -29.85 48.63
C SER A 514 32.71 -30.15 49.02
N TYR A 515 31.75 -29.58 48.30
CA TYR A 515 30.32 -29.78 48.57
C TYR A 515 29.64 -30.53 47.43
N TYR A 516 28.60 -31.29 47.77
CA TYR A 516 27.81 -32.09 46.83
C TYR A 516 26.32 -32.03 47.18
N LEU A 517 25.46 -32.16 46.17
CA LEU A 517 24.01 -32.10 46.36
C LEU A 517 23.46 -33.44 46.87
N VAL A 518 22.47 -33.39 47.77
CA VAL A 518 21.80 -34.59 48.31
C VAL A 518 20.77 -35.15 47.33
N SER A 519 20.04 -34.27 46.63
CA SER A 519 19.08 -34.64 45.59
C SER A 519 19.12 -33.64 44.43
N GLY A 520 18.65 -34.06 43.26
CA GLY A 520 18.58 -33.22 42.06
C GLY A 520 17.47 -32.16 42.11
N GLU A 521 16.61 -32.19 43.14
CA GLU A 521 15.50 -31.27 43.28
C GLU A 521 15.97 -30.01 44.02
N ASN A 522 16.21 -28.96 43.24
CA ASN A 522 16.26 -27.55 43.65
C ASN A 522 17.62 -26.97 44.07
N GLY A 523 18.71 -27.73 44.13
CA GLY A 523 20.05 -27.16 44.35
C GLY A 523 20.17 -26.34 45.64
N LEU A 524 19.27 -26.59 46.60
CA LEU A 524 19.20 -25.94 47.89
C LEU A 524 19.58 -26.96 48.97
N PRO A 525 20.03 -26.52 50.16
CA PRO A 525 20.36 -27.42 51.26
C PRO A 525 19.18 -28.37 51.59
N PRO A 526 19.45 -29.60 52.06
CA PRO A 526 20.74 -30.06 52.60
C PRO A 526 21.80 -30.34 51.53
N VAL A 527 23.06 -30.02 51.84
CA VAL A 527 24.25 -30.34 51.01
C VAL A 527 25.23 -31.17 51.81
N TYR A 528 25.94 -32.08 51.15
CA TYR A 528 27.04 -32.84 51.75
C TYR A 528 28.32 -32.02 51.69
N ARG A 529 29.07 -31.96 52.80
CA ARG A 529 30.40 -31.37 52.85
C ARG A 529 31.43 -32.43 53.22
N LEU A 530 32.47 -32.55 52.39
CA LEU A 530 33.57 -33.49 52.58
C LEU A 530 34.87 -32.71 52.65
N CYS A 531 35.57 -32.77 53.79
CA CYS A 531 36.82 -32.04 54.00
C CYS A 531 38.00 -33.01 54.06
N PHE A 532 39.06 -32.73 53.31
CA PHE A 532 40.26 -33.57 53.25
C PHE A 532 41.45 -32.87 53.91
N ALA A 533 42.14 -33.55 54.81
CA ALA A 533 43.39 -33.10 55.41
C ALA A 533 44.45 -34.19 55.22
N GLU A 534 45.68 -33.82 54.85
CA GLU A 534 46.81 -34.75 54.67
C GLU A 534 46.50 -35.96 53.74
N GLY A 535 45.63 -35.77 52.74
CA GLY A 535 45.25 -36.83 51.80
C GLY A 535 44.22 -37.84 52.33
N ARG A 536 43.58 -37.56 53.48
CA ARG A 536 42.50 -38.39 54.05
C ARG A 536 41.24 -37.58 54.33
N LEU A 537 40.09 -38.26 54.35
CA LEU A 537 38.81 -37.65 54.69
C LEU A 537 38.79 -37.29 56.18
N ALA A 538 38.81 -35.99 56.50
CA ALA A 538 38.90 -35.44 57.85
C ALA A 538 37.53 -35.11 58.46
N SER A 539 36.57 -34.65 57.64
CA SER A 539 35.18 -34.49 58.07
C SER A 539 34.20 -34.87 56.96
N LYS A 540 33.01 -35.31 57.41
CA LYS A 540 31.88 -35.70 56.58
C LYS A 540 30.63 -35.15 57.24
N ASP A 541 30.12 -34.04 56.72
CA ASP A 541 29.03 -33.27 57.34
C ASP A 541 27.83 -33.18 56.40
N VAL A 542 26.63 -33.12 56.96
CA VAL A 542 25.39 -32.76 56.25
C VAL A 542 25.02 -31.36 56.69
N ILE A 543 25.15 -30.39 55.79
CA ILE A 543 24.82 -29.00 56.08
C ILE A 543 23.36 -28.77 55.71
N ALA A 544 22.49 -28.75 56.72
CA ALA A 544 21.09 -28.38 56.58
C ALA A 544 20.91 -26.86 56.77
N ARG A 545 20.00 -26.25 56.00
CA ARG A 545 19.58 -24.87 56.26
C ARG A 545 18.71 -24.85 57.51
N ARG A 546 19.12 -24.13 58.54
CA ARG A 546 18.19 -23.69 59.60
C ARG A 546 17.47 -22.45 59.08
N ASP A 547 16.15 -22.48 59.16
CA ASP A 547 15.27 -21.36 58.76
C ASP A 547 15.55 -20.08 59.55
#